data_AF-A0A7S1H6P5-F1
#
_entry.id   AF-A0A7S1H6P5-F1
#
_cell.length_a   1.000
_cell.length_b   1.000
_cell.length_c   1.000
_cell.angle_alpha   90.00
_cell.angle_beta   90.00
_cell.angle_gamma   90.00
#
_symmetry.space_group_name_H-M   'P 1'
#
loop_
_entity.id
_entity.type
_entity.pdbx_description
1 polymer ?
#
loop_
_entity_poly.entity_id
_entity_poly.type
_entity_poly.pdbx_seq_one_letter_code
_entity_poly.pdbx_strand_id
1 'polypeptide(L)'
;NVPALYIYGGTIKPGHYKGQDLNIVSVFEAVGQFSAGKMSEEDFCQIEKRAIPGSGSCGGMYTANTMSSAFEALGMSLPYSSTMSNVEDEVVENVKKASAVLVEAVKADLKPRDIVTKKSIENAVAVIMATGGSTNAVLHFLAIAHAAGVDWSIDDYERMRKKVPVLCDLKPSGQFLAVDLHKAGGIPAVMKELLKAGLLHGDCITITGKTVAENLAEVPDLSPEQQVIRPASRPI
;
A
#
# COMPACT_ATOMS: atom_id res chain seq x y z
N ASN A 1 3.86 -23.81 4.90
CA ASN A 1 4.14 -22.96 6.08
C ASN A 1 5.63 -23.00 6.38
N VAL A 2 6.42 -22.26 5.61
CA VAL A 2 7.90 -22.17 5.71
C VAL A 2 8.23 -20.67 5.83
N PRO A 3 9.25 -20.25 6.61
CA PRO A 3 9.63 -18.84 6.71
C PRO A 3 9.70 -18.17 5.34
N ALA A 4 9.00 -17.05 5.18
CA ALA A 4 8.86 -16.35 3.91
C ALA A 4 8.62 -14.87 4.15
N LEU A 5 9.08 -14.04 3.20
CA LEU A 5 8.98 -12.60 3.23
C LEU A 5 8.47 -12.12 1.85
N TYR A 6 7.55 -11.16 1.85
CA TYR A 6 7.04 -10.53 0.62
C TYR A 6 7.86 -9.28 0.27
N ILE A 7 8.43 -9.24 -0.94
CA ILE A 7 9.12 -8.07 -1.49
C ILE A 7 8.26 -7.54 -2.63
N TYR A 8 7.79 -6.29 -2.47
CA TYR A 8 7.11 -5.59 -3.55
C TYR A 8 8.13 -5.04 -4.56
N GLY A 9 7.82 -5.17 -5.85
CA GLY A 9 8.69 -4.68 -6.92
C GLY A 9 8.73 -3.15 -7.05
N GLY A 10 7.77 -2.44 -6.45
CA GLY A 10 7.69 -0.98 -6.49
C GLY A 10 6.69 -0.45 -7.51
N THR A 11 6.23 0.77 -7.25
CA THR A 11 5.30 1.50 -8.10
C THR A 11 6.02 2.20 -9.25
N ILE A 12 5.33 2.41 -10.37
CA ILE A 12 5.83 3.28 -11.45
C ILE A 12 5.81 4.75 -11.01
N LYS A 13 6.72 5.55 -11.55
CA LYS A 13 6.65 7.02 -11.48
C LYS A 13 5.55 7.56 -12.41
N PRO A 14 4.93 8.71 -12.10
CA PRO A 14 3.98 9.34 -13.01
C PRO A 14 4.65 9.74 -14.33
N GLY A 15 3.89 9.63 -15.41
CA GLY A 15 4.20 10.32 -16.66
C GLY A 15 3.91 11.81 -16.55
N HIS A 16 4.40 12.62 -17.47
CA HIS A 16 4.13 14.07 -17.48
C HIS A 16 3.80 14.58 -18.88
N TYR A 17 2.72 15.36 -18.98
CA TYR A 17 2.34 16.05 -20.21
C TYR A 17 1.55 17.34 -19.89
N LYS A 18 1.91 18.45 -20.54
CA LYS A 18 1.25 19.77 -20.37
C LYS A 18 1.06 20.21 -18.90
N GLY A 19 2.05 19.94 -18.05
CA GLY A 19 2.01 20.30 -16.63
C GLY A 19 1.09 19.43 -15.77
N GLN A 20 0.61 18.29 -16.31
CA GLN A 20 -0.20 17.33 -15.58
C GLN A 20 0.53 15.99 -15.45
N ASP A 21 0.31 15.35 -14.30
CA ASP A 21 0.77 14.00 -14.04
C ASP A 21 -0.17 12.98 -14.68
N LEU A 22 0.42 12.08 -15.46
CA LEU A 22 -0.27 11.02 -16.17
C LEU A 22 -0.06 9.67 -15.49
N ASN A 23 -1.06 8.80 -15.62
CA ASN A 23 -0.97 7.40 -15.24
C ASN A 23 -1.79 6.54 -16.21
N ILE A 24 -1.90 5.23 -15.95
CA ILE A 24 -2.67 4.34 -16.83
C ILE A 24 -4.15 4.73 -16.96
N VAL A 25 -4.75 5.33 -15.93
CA VAL A 25 -6.14 5.81 -15.99
C VAL A 25 -6.26 7.02 -16.90
N SER A 26 -5.24 7.88 -16.97
CA SER A 26 -5.20 8.96 -17.97
C SER A 26 -5.33 8.43 -19.39
N VAL A 27 -4.77 7.26 -19.70
CA VAL A 27 -4.93 6.61 -21.01
C VAL A 27 -6.38 6.15 -21.22
N PHE A 28 -7.01 5.53 -20.22
CA PHE A 28 -8.41 5.12 -20.31
C PHE A 28 -9.36 6.30 -20.49
N GLU A 29 -9.12 7.39 -19.75
CA GLU A 29 -9.88 8.63 -19.89
C GLU A 29 -9.66 9.26 -21.27
N ALA A 30 -8.41 9.27 -21.77
CA ALA A 30 -8.08 9.79 -23.09
C ALA A 30 -8.80 9.02 -24.22
N VAL A 31 -8.90 7.70 -24.13
CA VAL A 31 -9.70 6.88 -25.09
C VAL A 31 -11.15 7.33 -25.11
N GLY A 32 -11.75 7.56 -23.94
CA GLY A 32 -13.13 8.04 -23.83
C GLY A 32 -13.31 9.45 -24.39
N GLN A 33 -12.42 10.38 -24.06
CA GLN A 33 -12.48 11.76 -24.54
C GLN A 33 -12.26 11.85 -26.06
N PHE A 34 -11.30 11.10 -26.60
CA PHE A 34 -11.02 11.04 -28.03
C PHE A 34 -12.20 10.48 -28.80
N SER A 35 -12.76 9.35 -28.36
CA SER A 35 -13.95 8.73 -28.98
C SER A 35 -15.19 9.64 -28.93
N ALA A 36 -15.28 10.52 -27.94
CA ALA A 36 -16.34 11.52 -27.82
C ALA A 36 -16.07 12.82 -28.60
N GLY A 37 -14.96 12.93 -29.34
CA GLY A 37 -14.57 14.12 -30.08
C GLY A 37 -14.15 15.31 -29.20
N LYS A 38 -13.78 15.05 -27.94
CA LYS A 38 -13.40 16.07 -26.94
C LYS A 38 -11.89 16.23 -26.76
N MET A 39 -11.09 15.47 -27.49
CA MET A 39 -9.62 15.48 -27.42
C MET A 39 -9.05 15.42 -28.84
N SER A 40 -7.97 16.16 -29.10
CA SER A 40 -7.27 16.07 -30.37
C SER A 40 -6.52 14.74 -30.49
N GLU A 41 -6.30 14.27 -31.71
CA GLU A 41 -5.47 13.09 -31.97
C GLU A 41 -4.04 13.28 -31.45
N GLU A 42 -3.52 14.52 -31.51
CA GLU A 42 -2.22 14.87 -30.97
C GLU A 42 -2.16 14.64 -29.45
N ASP A 43 -3.11 15.19 -28.70
CA ASP A 43 -3.15 15.06 -27.25
C ASP A 43 -3.35 13.60 -26.84
N PHE A 44 -4.22 12.87 -27.54
CA PHE A 44 -4.42 11.44 -27.35
C PHE A 44 -3.12 10.64 -27.51
N CYS A 45 -2.42 10.84 -28.64
CA CYS A 45 -1.14 10.19 -28.91
C CYS A 45 -0.04 10.57 -27.90
N GLN A 46 -0.03 11.81 -27.41
CA GLN A 46 0.97 12.25 -26.42
C GLN A 46 0.70 11.63 -25.04
N ILE A 47 -0.57 11.50 -24.64
CA ILE A 47 -0.93 10.82 -23.39
C ILE A 47 -0.50 9.35 -23.45
N GLU A 48 -0.83 8.64 -24.53
CA GLU A 48 -0.42 7.24 -24.72
C GLU A 48 1.09 7.05 -24.55
N LYS A 49 1.90 7.88 -25.24
CA LYS A 49 3.37 7.77 -25.25
C LYS A 49 4.03 8.14 -23.92
N ARG A 50 3.37 8.94 -23.08
CA ARG A 50 3.98 9.55 -21.89
C ARG A 50 3.45 8.99 -20.58
N ALA A 51 2.27 8.38 -20.57
CA ALA A 51 1.62 7.92 -19.33
C ALA A 51 2.39 6.83 -18.58
N ILE A 52 3.17 6.00 -19.29
CA ILE A 52 3.92 4.87 -18.74
C ILE A 52 5.42 5.12 -19.00
N PRO A 53 6.10 5.90 -18.14
CA PRO A 53 7.48 6.34 -18.40
C PRO A 53 8.55 5.28 -18.13
N GLY A 54 8.20 4.13 -17.56
CA GLY A 54 9.18 3.10 -17.18
C GLY A 54 8.55 1.87 -16.52
N SER A 55 9.36 1.09 -15.81
CA SER A 55 8.94 -0.10 -15.09
C SER A 55 8.30 0.22 -13.73
N GLY A 56 7.45 -0.69 -13.25
CA GLY A 56 6.74 -0.60 -11.97
C GLY A 56 5.26 -0.90 -12.11
N SER A 57 4.58 -1.12 -10.99
CA SER A 57 3.12 -1.33 -10.99
C SER A 57 2.35 -0.01 -11.17
N CYS A 58 1.03 -0.07 -11.35
CA CYS A 58 0.19 1.12 -11.55
C CYS A 58 0.29 2.11 -10.37
N GLY A 59 0.50 3.41 -10.66
CA GLY A 59 0.83 4.44 -9.65
C GLY A 59 -0.24 4.81 -8.62
N GLY A 60 -1.51 4.52 -8.88
CA GLY A 60 -2.60 4.80 -7.93
C GLY A 60 -2.79 3.69 -6.90
N MET A 61 -3.69 3.89 -5.94
CA MET A 61 -4.09 2.90 -4.94
C MET A 61 -5.05 1.85 -5.54
N TYR A 62 -4.64 1.25 -6.67
CA TYR A 62 -5.28 0.08 -7.28
C TYR A 62 -4.82 -1.20 -6.56
N THR A 63 -5.19 -2.38 -7.09
CA THR A 63 -4.90 -3.67 -6.45
C THR A 63 -3.43 -3.85 -6.08
N ALA A 64 -2.48 -3.46 -6.94
CA ALA A 64 -1.06 -3.68 -6.68
C ALA A 64 -0.57 -2.92 -5.44
N ASN A 65 -0.76 -1.59 -5.40
CA ASN A 65 -0.38 -0.78 -4.23
C ASN A 65 -1.26 -1.10 -3.01
N THR A 66 -2.54 -1.42 -3.19
CA THR A 66 -3.41 -1.84 -2.08
C THR A 66 -2.85 -3.09 -1.41
N MET A 67 -2.51 -4.11 -2.20
CA MET A 67 -1.99 -5.37 -1.65
C MET A 67 -0.59 -5.18 -1.08
N SER A 68 0.30 -4.43 -1.72
CA SER A 68 1.64 -4.17 -1.15
C SER A 68 1.54 -3.49 0.21
N SER A 69 0.69 -2.46 0.35
CA SER A 69 0.44 -1.78 1.61
C SER A 69 -0.17 -2.70 2.66
N ALA A 70 -1.10 -3.58 2.24
CA ALA A 70 -1.70 -4.55 3.11
C ALA A 70 -0.71 -5.61 3.60
N PHE A 71 0.26 -6.05 2.78
CA PHE A 71 1.31 -7.00 3.19
C PHE A 71 2.28 -6.39 4.21
N GLU A 72 2.56 -5.10 4.11
CA GLU A 72 3.34 -4.38 5.12
C GLU A 72 2.58 -4.32 6.45
N ALA A 73 1.30 -3.97 6.41
CA ALA A 73 0.43 -3.94 7.60
C ALA A 73 0.15 -5.31 8.23
N LEU A 74 0.11 -6.36 7.39
CA LEU A 74 0.02 -7.76 7.80
C LEU A 74 1.29 -8.21 8.55
N GLY A 75 2.41 -7.50 8.36
CA GLY A 75 3.71 -7.83 8.94
C GLY A 75 4.55 -8.80 8.10
N MET A 76 4.18 -9.06 6.85
CA MET A 76 4.89 -9.99 5.96
C MET A 76 5.93 -9.31 5.06
N SER A 77 6.05 -7.98 5.17
CA SER A 77 7.01 -7.15 4.46
C SER A 77 7.72 -6.20 5.42
N LEU A 78 8.87 -5.69 4.98
CA LEU A 78 9.58 -4.68 5.75
C LEU A 78 8.83 -3.34 5.73
N PRO A 79 8.89 -2.56 6.83
CA PRO A 79 8.41 -1.18 6.82
C PRO A 79 8.97 -0.38 5.63
N TYR A 80 8.15 0.51 5.07
CA TYR A 80 8.38 1.36 3.89
C TYR A 80 8.44 0.64 2.53
N SER A 81 8.54 -0.69 2.49
CA SER A 81 8.75 -1.44 1.24
C SER A 81 7.57 -1.40 0.27
N SER A 82 6.36 -1.06 0.73
CA SER A 82 5.15 -1.12 -0.10
C SER A 82 4.93 0.05 -1.06
N THR A 83 5.67 1.15 -0.90
CA THR A 83 5.40 2.42 -1.62
C THR A 83 6.60 2.94 -2.44
N MET A 84 7.73 2.25 -2.40
CA MET A 84 8.95 2.64 -3.15
C MET A 84 8.68 2.66 -4.65
N SER A 85 9.31 3.61 -5.35
CA SER A 85 9.30 3.65 -6.81
C SER A 85 10.26 2.59 -7.36
N ASN A 86 9.81 1.79 -8.33
CA ASN A 86 10.56 0.64 -8.87
C ASN A 86 11.96 1.01 -9.40
N VAL A 87 12.10 2.19 -10.00
CA VAL A 87 13.35 2.64 -10.63
C VAL A 87 14.36 3.25 -9.64
N GLU A 88 14.01 3.36 -8.36
CA GLU A 88 14.90 3.95 -7.34
C GLU A 88 15.81 2.89 -6.71
N ASP A 89 17.05 3.27 -6.39
CA ASP A 89 18.04 2.41 -5.74
C ASP A 89 17.57 1.87 -4.37
N GLU A 90 16.63 2.56 -3.74
CA GLU A 90 16.00 2.14 -2.49
C GLU A 90 15.38 0.75 -2.58
N VAL A 91 14.82 0.36 -3.73
CA VAL A 91 14.26 -0.99 -3.92
C VAL A 91 15.35 -2.05 -3.84
N VAL A 92 16.53 -1.80 -4.41
CA VAL A 92 17.68 -2.70 -4.35
C VAL A 92 18.19 -2.83 -2.92
N GLU A 93 18.28 -1.72 -2.20
CA GLU A 93 18.69 -1.73 -0.80
C GLU A 93 17.67 -2.47 0.09
N ASN A 94 16.37 -2.28 -0.17
CA ASN A 94 15.31 -3.01 0.51
C ASN A 94 15.41 -4.53 0.28
N VAL A 95 15.73 -4.98 -0.94
CA VAL A 95 15.95 -6.41 -1.23
C VAL A 95 17.10 -6.98 -0.41
N LYS A 96 18.21 -6.25 -0.27
CA LYS A 96 19.36 -6.70 0.55
C LYS A 96 18.96 -6.82 2.02
N LYS A 97 18.28 -5.80 2.57
CA LYS A 97 17.77 -5.82 3.95
C LYS A 97 16.77 -6.97 4.17
N ALA A 98 15.84 -7.14 3.25
CA ALA A 98 14.84 -8.22 3.28
C ALA A 98 15.49 -9.60 3.26
N SER A 99 16.56 -9.78 2.48
CA SER A 99 17.31 -11.03 2.44
C SER A 99 17.95 -11.35 3.79
N ALA A 100 18.57 -10.36 4.46
CA ALA A 100 19.11 -10.54 5.80
C ALA A 100 18.02 -10.87 6.83
N VAL A 101 16.88 -10.17 6.77
CA VAL A 101 15.73 -10.43 7.66
C VAL A 101 15.16 -11.83 7.43
N LEU A 102 15.06 -12.30 6.19
CA LEU A 102 14.60 -13.65 5.89
C LEU A 102 15.52 -14.72 6.50
N VAL A 103 16.84 -14.50 6.49
CA VAL A 103 17.80 -15.41 7.14
C VAL A 103 17.55 -15.47 8.65
N GLU A 104 17.31 -14.33 9.30
CA GLU A 104 16.98 -14.31 10.74
C GLU A 104 15.63 -14.97 11.02
N ALA A 105 14.61 -14.76 10.18
CA ALA A 105 13.32 -15.44 10.29
C ALA A 105 13.45 -16.97 10.15
N VAL A 106 14.33 -17.45 9.26
CA VAL A 106 14.64 -18.88 9.12
C VAL A 106 15.31 -19.42 10.38
N LYS A 107 16.29 -18.70 10.95
CA LYS A 107 16.95 -19.10 12.20
C LYS A 107 15.99 -19.16 13.39
N ALA A 108 15.05 -18.22 13.45
CA ALA A 108 14.03 -18.15 14.48
C ALA A 108 12.83 -19.09 14.24
N ASP A 109 12.80 -19.81 13.10
CA ASP A 109 11.67 -20.62 12.64
C ASP A 109 10.35 -19.83 12.56
N LEU A 110 10.42 -18.52 12.29
CA LEU A 110 9.28 -17.60 12.20
C LEU A 110 8.56 -17.79 10.86
N LYS A 111 7.35 -18.35 10.90
CA LYS A 111 6.59 -18.76 9.71
C LYS A 111 5.44 -17.81 9.40
N PRO A 112 4.93 -17.83 8.16
CA PRO A 112 3.76 -17.05 7.77
C PRO A 112 2.55 -17.23 8.68
N ARG A 113 2.27 -18.44 9.19
CA ARG A 113 1.11 -18.65 10.10
C ARG A 113 1.32 -18.10 11.51
N ASP A 114 2.54 -17.76 11.90
CA ASP A 114 2.82 -17.08 13.17
C ASP A 114 2.53 -15.57 13.06
N ILE A 115 2.69 -15.02 11.85
CA ILE A 115 2.46 -13.61 11.52
C ILE A 115 1.01 -13.37 11.05
N VAL A 116 0.49 -14.22 10.17
CA VAL A 116 -0.85 -14.13 9.56
C VAL A 116 -1.89 -14.73 10.50
N THR A 117 -2.45 -13.85 11.32
CA THR A 117 -3.44 -14.14 12.36
C THR A 117 -4.69 -13.31 12.10
N LYS A 118 -5.78 -13.57 12.84
CA LYS A 118 -6.99 -12.74 12.74
C LYS A 118 -6.70 -11.26 13.01
N LYS A 119 -5.86 -10.96 14.01
CA LYS A 119 -5.47 -9.58 14.35
C LYS A 119 -4.64 -8.90 13.27
N SER A 120 -3.66 -9.59 12.68
CA SER A 120 -2.84 -8.99 11.62
C SER A 120 -3.61 -8.84 10.31
N ILE A 121 -4.60 -9.70 10.03
CA ILE A 121 -5.56 -9.47 8.94
C ILE A 121 -6.43 -8.24 9.23
N GLU A 122 -6.92 -8.04 10.46
CA GLU A 122 -7.61 -6.81 10.84
C GLU A 122 -6.73 -5.57 10.62
N ASN A 123 -5.43 -5.63 10.94
CA ASN A 123 -4.48 -4.55 10.64
C ASN A 123 -4.37 -4.26 9.14
N ALA A 124 -4.24 -5.32 8.33
CA ALA A 124 -4.17 -5.18 6.89
C ALA A 124 -5.44 -4.52 6.32
N VAL A 125 -6.62 -4.95 6.77
CA VAL A 125 -7.89 -4.35 6.36
C VAL A 125 -8.02 -2.91 6.85
N ALA A 126 -7.56 -2.58 8.06
CA ALA A 126 -7.53 -1.21 8.54
C ALA A 126 -6.70 -0.31 7.62
N VAL A 127 -5.51 -0.75 7.22
CA VAL A 127 -4.69 0.01 6.26
C VAL A 127 -5.36 0.12 4.89
N ILE A 128 -5.99 -0.95 4.39
CA ILE A 128 -6.75 -0.91 3.13
C ILE A 128 -7.87 0.15 3.19
N MET A 129 -8.61 0.22 4.30
CA MET A 129 -9.65 1.24 4.47
C MET A 129 -9.05 2.65 4.55
N ALA A 130 -8.00 2.82 5.35
CA ALA A 130 -7.35 4.11 5.55
C ALA A 130 -6.73 4.67 4.26
N THR A 131 -6.30 3.82 3.33
CA THR A 131 -5.73 4.25 2.05
C THR A 131 -6.76 4.36 0.92
N GLY A 132 -8.03 3.99 1.16
CA GLY A 132 -9.04 3.94 0.10
C GLY A 132 -8.75 2.85 -0.93
N GLY A 133 -8.23 1.72 -0.48
CA GLY A 133 -7.74 0.64 -1.33
C GLY A 133 -8.81 -0.09 -2.15
N SER A 134 -8.33 -0.83 -3.14
CA SER A 134 -9.15 -1.58 -4.10
C SER A 134 -10.05 -2.61 -3.42
N THR A 135 -11.31 -2.71 -3.89
CA THR A 135 -12.27 -3.74 -3.49
C THR A 135 -11.77 -5.17 -3.77
N ASN A 136 -10.84 -5.36 -4.71
CA ASN A 136 -10.21 -6.66 -4.97
C ASN A 136 -9.48 -7.22 -3.75
N ALA A 137 -9.08 -6.36 -2.81
CA ALA A 137 -8.49 -6.80 -1.56
C ALA A 137 -9.43 -7.70 -0.74
N VAL A 138 -10.75 -7.55 -0.86
CA VAL A 138 -11.73 -8.45 -0.22
C VAL A 138 -11.49 -9.90 -0.69
N LEU A 139 -11.39 -10.09 -2.01
CA LEU A 139 -11.18 -11.42 -2.60
C LEU A 139 -9.82 -12.00 -2.19
N HIS A 140 -8.77 -11.17 -2.23
CA HIS A 140 -7.43 -11.62 -1.86
C HIS A 140 -7.32 -11.98 -0.38
N PHE A 141 -7.90 -11.20 0.53
CA PHE A 141 -7.83 -11.50 1.96
C PHE A 141 -8.68 -12.69 2.39
N LEU A 142 -9.81 -12.95 1.72
CA LEU A 142 -10.53 -14.23 1.90
C LEU A 142 -9.63 -15.42 1.51
N ALA A 143 -8.91 -15.33 0.39
CA ALA A 143 -8.00 -16.38 -0.05
C ALA A 143 -6.76 -16.54 0.85
N ILE A 144 -6.16 -15.42 1.29
CA ILE A 144 -5.01 -15.41 2.20
C ILE A 144 -5.39 -16.03 3.55
N ALA A 145 -6.55 -15.64 4.11
CA ALA A 145 -7.04 -16.20 5.36
C ALA A 145 -7.27 -17.71 5.26
N HIS A 146 -7.91 -18.16 4.17
CA HIS A 146 -8.10 -19.58 3.90
C HIS A 146 -6.77 -20.34 3.84
N ALA A 147 -5.76 -19.82 3.12
CA ALA A 147 -4.43 -20.44 3.03
C ALA A 147 -3.69 -20.47 4.40
N ALA A 148 -3.87 -19.44 5.21
CA ALA A 148 -3.34 -19.34 6.56
C ALA A 148 -4.08 -20.23 7.57
N GLY A 149 -5.30 -20.69 7.26
CA GLY A 149 -6.16 -21.43 8.19
C GLY A 149 -6.80 -20.52 9.24
N VAL A 150 -6.99 -19.24 8.91
CA VAL A 150 -7.65 -18.24 9.77
C VAL A 150 -9.11 -18.11 9.37
N ASP A 151 -10.02 -18.21 10.35
CA ASP A 151 -11.43 -17.94 10.13
C ASP A 151 -11.67 -16.45 9.87
N TRP A 152 -12.04 -16.13 8.64
CA TRP A 152 -12.25 -14.79 8.14
C TRP A 152 -13.34 -14.79 7.07
N SER A 153 -14.34 -13.93 7.27
CA SER A 153 -15.49 -13.80 6.40
C SER A 153 -15.61 -12.40 5.81
N ILE A 154 -16.53 -12.23 4.87
CA ILE A 154 -16.88 -10.90 4.35
C ILE A 154 -17.49 -10.00 5.45
N ASP A 155 -18.17 -10.60 6.44
CA ASP A 155 -18.75 -9.88 7.57
C ASP A 155 -17.68 -9.30 8.51
N ASP A 156 -16.54 -10.00 8.67
CA ASP A 156 -15.39 -9.44 9.38
C ASP A 156 -14.81 -8.22 8.66
N TYR A 157 -14.79 -8.26 7.32
CA TYR A 157 -14.35 -7.14 6.49
C TYR A 157 -15.27 -5.93 6.68
N GLU A 158 -16.59 -6.14 6.64
CA GLU A 158 -17.57 -5.08 6.88
C GLU A 158 -17.51 -4.53 8.32
N ARG A 159 -17.27 -5.39 9.31
CA ARG A 159 -17.03 -4.96 10.70
C ARG A 159 -15.84 -4.02 10.82
N MET A 160 -14.76 -4.27 10.07
CA MET A 160 -13.60 -3.38 10.04
C MET A 160 -13.88 -2.11 9.23
N ARG A 161 -14.52 -2.22 8.07
CA ARG A 161 -14.90 -1.08 7.21
C ARG A 161 -15.72 -0.02 7.94
N LYS A 162 -16.58 -0.43 8.88
CA LYS A 162 -17.38 0.50 9.70
C LYS A 162 -16.58 1.32 10.71
N LYS A 163 -15.36 0.87 11.07
CA LYS A 163 -14.53 1.49 12.12
C LYS A 163 -13.48 2.43 11.57
N VAL A 164 -12.92 2.11 10.41
CA VAL A 164 -11.71 2.76 9.91
C VAL A 164 -12.06 3.79 8.83
N PRO A 165 -11.82 5.09 9.08
CA PRO A 165 -12.07 6.13 8.10
C PRO A 165 -10.98 6.15 7.02
N VAL A 166 -11.27 6.79 5.88
CA VAL A 166 -10.27 7.03 4.84
C VAL A 166 -9.39 8.21 5.26
N LEU A 167 -8.07 7.99 5.30
CA LEU A 167 -7.07 8.96 5.71
C LEU A 167 -6.27 9.53 4.54
N CYS A 168 -6.12 8.78 3.44
CA CYS A 168 -5.18 9.13 2.37
C CYS A 168 -5.90 9.65 1.11
N ASP A 169 -5.43 10.79 0.58
CA ASP A 169 -5.98 11.44 -0.61
C ASP A 169 -5.33 10.90 -1.89
N LEU A 170 -5.62 9.63 -2.21
CA LEU A 170 -4.93 8.89 -3.27
C LEU A 170 -5.86 8.57 -4.45
N LYS A 171 -5.33 8.67 -5.67
CA LYS A 171 -6.01 8.17 -6.86
C LYS A 171 -6.36 6.67 -6.67
N PRO A 172 -7.55 6.21 -7.11
CA PRO A 172 -8.47 6.90 -8.02
C PRO A 172 -9.45 7.89 -7.37
N SER A 173 -9.63 7.86 -6.04
CA SER A 173 -10.60 8.71 -5.35
C SER A 173 -10.09 10.12 -5.07
N GLY A 174 -8.78 10.24 -4.92
CA GLY A 174 -8.07 11.45 -4.54
C GLY A 174 -7.12 11.99 -5.60
N GLN A 175 -6.20 12.85 -5.18
CA GLN A 175 -5.31 13.58 -6.09
C GLN A 175 -3.93 12.94 -6.25
N PHE A 176 -3.39 12.35 -5.18
CA PHE A 176 -1.99 11.94 -5.10
C PHE A 176 -1.76 10.48 -5.56
N LEU A 177 -0.50 10.13 -5.85
CA LEU A 177 -0.09 8.78 -6.23
C LEU A 177 0.69 8.09 -5.10
N ALA A 178 0.98 6.80 -5.26
CA ALA A 178 1.73 6.02 -4.27
C ALA A 178 3.14 6.57 -3.99
N VAL A 179 3.78 7.19 -4.99
CA VAL A 179 5.09 7.87 -4.81
C VAL A 179 4.98 9.09 -3.89
N ASP A 180 3.84 9.76 -3.86
CA ASP A 180 3.60 10.90 -2.98
C ASP A 180 3.29 10.41 -1.56
N LEU A 181 2.57 9.29 -1.43
CA LEU A 181 2.39 8.61 -0.15
C LEU A 181 3.73 8.23 0.46
N HIS A 182 4.65 7.68 -0.35
CA HIS A 182 5.99 7.33 0.10
C HIS A 182 6.73 8.54 0.68
N LYS A 183 6.74 9.67 -0.04
CA LYS A 183 7.35 10.93 0.42
C LYS A 183 6.68 11.50 1.68
N ALA A 184 5.37 11.28 1.84
CA ALA A 184 4.60 11.74 3.00
C ALA A 184 4.82 10.89 4.28
N GLY A 185 5.64 9.84 4.21
CA GLY A 185 5.93 8.94 5.34
C GLY A 185 5.51 7.49 5.11
N GLY A 186 4.94 7.18 3.94
CA GLY A 186 4.57 5.83 3.52
C GLY A 186 3.49 5.18 4.39
N ILE A 187 3.37 3.87 4.23
CA ILE A 187 2.45 3.06 5.05
C ILE A 187 2.80 3.07 6.55
N PRO A 188 4.07 3.14 6.99
CA PRO A 188 4.36 3.23 8.41
C PRO A 188 3.73 4.47 9.08
N ALA A 189 3.68 5.60 8.39
CA ALA A 189 3.01 6.79 8.90
C ALA A 189 1.49 6.60 9.02
N VAL A 190 0.84 5.96 8.04
CA VAL A 190 -0.59 5.61 8.10
C VAL A 190 -0.86 4.65 9.27
N MET A 191 -0.04 3.61 9.41
CA MET A 191 -0.13 2.65 10.52
C MET A 191 0.07 3.32 11.87
N LYS A 192 0.98 4.30 11.99
CA LYS A 192 1.20 5.05 13.22
C LYS A 192 -0.04 5.85 13.62
N GLU A 193 -0.72 6.50 12.67
CA GLU A 193 -1.98 7.21 12.94
C GLU A 193 -3.11 6.26 13.35
N LEU A 194 -3.22 5.10 12.69
CA LEU A 194 -4.19 4.07 13.07
C LEU A 194 -3.90 3.50 14.47
N LEU A 195 -2.63 3.29 14.82
CA LEU A 195 -2.22 2.81 16.13
C LEU A 195 -2.58 3.82 17.23
N LYS A 196 -2.29 5.12 17.02
CA LYS A 196 -2.69 6.20 17.94
C LYS A 196 -4.20 6.26 18.15
N ALA A 197 -4.98 5.97 17.11
CA ALA A 197 -6.44 5.94 17.17
C ALA A 197 -7.02 4.65 17.77
N GLY A 198 -6.18 3.67 18.16
CA GLY A 198 -6.64 2.37 18.65
C GLY A 198 -7.30 1.49 17.57
N LEU A 199 -6.99 1.75 16.30
CA LEU A 199 -7.50 1.04 15.12
C LEU A 199 -6.51 0.01 14.55
N LEU A 200 -5.38 -0.20 15.24
CA LEU A 200 -4.34 -1.14 14.85
C LEU A 200 -3.89 -1.96 16.06
N HIS A 201 -3.73 -3.27 15.87
CA HIS A 201 -3.17 -4.21 16.85
C HIS A 201 -1.65 -4.11 16.85
N GLY A 202 -1.10 -3.39 17.83
CA GLY A 202 0.34 -3.16 17.96
C GLY A 202 1.14 -4.39 18.39
N ASP A 203 0.51 -5.40 18.99
CA ASP A 203 1.13 -6.61 19.54
C ASP A 203 1.40 -7.70 18.48
N CYS A 204 0.92 -7.53 17.25
CA CYS A 204 1.18 -8.48 16.18
C CYS A 204 2.68 -8.56 15.85
N ILE A 205 3.23 -9.77 15.84
CA ILE A 205 4.60 -10.03 15.37
C ILE A 205 4.70 -9.78 13.85
N THR A 206 5.83 -9.28 13.40
CA THR A 206 6.13 -9.11 11.97
C THR A 206 7.36 -9.92 11.57
N ILE A 207 7.64 -9.96 10.27
CA ILE A 207 8.78 -10.67 9.69
C ILE A 207 10.13 -10.13 10.18
N THR A 208 10.17 -8.93 10.77
CA THR A 208 11.39 -8.39 11.40
C THR A 208 11.73 -9.05 12.74
N GLY A 209 10.85 -9.91 13.26
CA GLY A 209 10.94 -10.47 14.61
C GLY A 209 10.51 -9.48 15.71
N LYS A 210 10.05 -8.28 15.34
CA LYS A 210 9.48 -7.28 16.25
C LYS A 210 7.98 -7.17 16.07
N THR A 211 7.30 -6.66 17.07
CA THR A 211 5.88 -6.31 17.00
C THR A 211 5.65 -5.11 16.08
N VAL A 212 4.41 -4.93 15.62
CA VAL A 212 3.98 -3.75 14.86
C VAL A 212 4.31 -2.47 15.64
N ALA A 213 4.00 -2.41 16.93
CA ALA A 213 4.27 -1.22 17.76
C ALA A 213 5.77 -0.90 17.85
N GLU A 214 6.63 -1.90 18.03
CA GLU A 214 8.08 -1.70 18.08
C GLU A 214 8.65 -1.22 16.73
N ASN A 215 8.13 -1.72 15.61
CA ASN A 215 8.55 -1.25 14.29
C ASN A 215 8.10 0.20 14.03
N LEU A 216 6.98 0.63 14.63
CA LEU A 216 6.42 1.97 14.45
C LEU A 216 6.94 3.01 15.46
N ALA A 217 7.67 2.59 16.50
CA ALA A 217 8.14 3.47 17.56
C ALA A 217 9.02 4.63 17.04
N GLU A 218 9.90 4.32 16.08
CA GLU A 218 10.86 5.27 15.48
C GLU A 218 10.32 5.96 14.22
N VAL A 219 9.11 5.63 13.78
CA VAL A 219 8.49 6.28 12.60
C VAL A 219 8.18 7.72 12.98
N PRO A 220 8.61 8.74 12.20
CA PRO A 220 8.29 10.13 12.50
C PRO A 220 6.77 10.40 12.54
N ASP A 221 6.36 11.42 13.28
CA ASP A 221 4.99 11.92 13.16
C ASP A 221 4.77 12.59 11.79
N LEU A 222 3.50 12.70 11.38
CA LEU A 222 3.15 13.34 10.12
C LEU A 222 3.68 14.77 10.08
N SER A 223 4.38 15.10 8.99
CA SER A 223 4.74 16.48 8.70
C SER A 223 3.47 17.34 8.58
N PRO A 224 3.42 18.55 9.16
CA PRO A 224 2.29 19.45 9.00
C PRO A 224 2.19 20.01 7.57
N GLU A 225 3.25 19.91 6.77
CA GLU A 225 3.31 20.44 5.40
C GLU A 225 2.80 19.45 4.34
N GLN A 226 2.82 18.14 4.62
CA GLN A 226 2.31 17.15 3.67
C GLN A 226 0.78 17.14 3.64
N GLN A 227 0.20 16.82 2.49
CA GLN A 227 -1.25 16.85 2.27
C GLN A 227 -1.85 15.47 1.94
N VAL A 228 -1.00 14.44 1.84
CA VAL A 228 -1.38 13.11 1.35
C VAL A 228 -2.09 12.29 2.42
N ILE A 229 -1.60 12.33 3.66
CA ILE A 229 -2.11 11.56 4.80
C ILE A 229 -2.76 12.54 5.77
N ARG A 230 -4.04 12.34 6.08
CA ARG A 230 -4.76 13.09 7.09
C ARG A 230 -4.72 12.39 8.46
N PRO A 231 -4.68 13.14 9.57
CA PRO A 231 -4.79 12.55 10.90
C PRO A 231 -6.17 11.91 11.09
N ALA A 232 -6.27 10.88 11.92
CA ALA A 232 -7.52 10.17 12.19
C ALA A 232 -8.64 11.07 12.77
N SER A 233 -8.28 12.20 13.38
CA SER A 233 -9.22 13.22 13.88
C SER A 233 -9.85 14.08 12.78
N ARG A 234 -9.30 14.07 11.56
CA ARG A 234 -9.79 14.83 10.41
C ARG A 234 -9.65 14.01 9.12
N PRO A 235 -10.42 12.92 8.97
CA PRO A 235 -10.37 12.08 7.78
C PRO A 235 -10.87 12.80 6.51
N ILE A 236 -10.87 12.10 5.37
CA ILE A 236 -11.41 12.60 4.10
C ILE A 236 -12.93 12.76 4.16
#